data_AF-A0A2J4YIQ0-F1
#
_entry.id   AF-A0A2J4YIQ0-F1
#
_cell.length_a   1.000
_cell.length_b   1.000
_cell.length_c   1.000
_cell.angle_alpha   90.00
_cell.angle_beta   90.00
_cell.angle_gamma   90.00
#
_symmetry.space_group_name_H-M   'P 1'
#
loop_
_entity.id
_entity.type
_entity.pdbx_description
1 polymer ?
#
loop_
_entity_poly.entity_id
_entity_poly.type
_entity_poly.pdbx_seq_one_letter_code
_entity_poly.pdbx_strand_id
1 'polypeptide(L)'
;TMIHEQITRLFHAFRRDSHPMAVMCGITGALAAFYHDSLDVNNPRHRDIAAFRLLSKMPTMAAMCYKYSIGQPFVYPRNDLSYAGNFLNMMFSTPCEKYEVNPILERAMDRILILHADHEQNASTSTVRTAGSSGANPFACIAAGIASLWGPAHGGANEAALKMLEEISSVEHIPEFVRRAKDKNDSFRLMGFGHRVYKNYDPRATVMRETCHEVLKELGTKDDLLEVAMELEHIALNDPYFIEKKLYPNVDFYSGIILKAMGIPSSMFTVIFAMARTVGWIAHWNEMHSDGMKIARPRQLYTGYEKRDFKNDIAR
;
A
#
# COMPACT_ATOMS: atom_id res chain seq x y z
N THR A 1 20.45 -2.52 -2.63
CA THR A 1 19.19 -2.95 -3.27
C THR A 1 19.06 -4.47 -3.31
N MET A 2 20.08 -5.22 -3.77
CA MET A 2 20.03 -6.70 -3.81
C MET A 2 19.70 -7.35 -2.44
N ILE A 3 18.95 -8.46 -2.46
CA ILE A 3 18.61 -9.25 -1.27
C ILE A 3 19.52 -10.48 -1.15
N HIS A 4 19.61 -11.07 0.05
CA HIS A 4 20.37 -12.29 0.27
C HIS A 4 19.68 -13.47 -0.46
N GLU A 5 20.44 -14.29 -1.20
CA GLU A 5 19.90 -15.38 -2.04
C GLU A 5 19.08 -16.41 -1.26
N GLN A 6 19.39 -16.66 0.01
CA GLN A 6 18.57 -17.54 0.86
C GLN A 6 17.14 -16.98 1.08
N ILE A 7 16.95 -15.65 1.05
CA ILE A 7 15.62 -15.03 1.11
C ILE A 7 14.87 -15.29 -0.19
N THR A 8 15.56 -15.28 -1.34
CA THR A 8 14.98 -15.66 -2.64
C THR A 8 14.37 -17.06 -2.61
N ARG A 9 14.97 -18.00 -1.86
CA ARG A 9 14.41 -19.35 -1.67
C ARG A 9 13.09 -19.33 -0.89
N LEU A 10 12.91 -18.39 0.03
CA LEU A 10 11.69 -18.27 0.83
C LEU A 10 10.47 -17.88 -0.03
N PHE A 11 10.65 -17.06 -1.07
CA PHE A 11 9.58 -16.78 -2.04
C PHE A 11 9.02 -18.06 -2.67
N HIS A 12 9.89 -19.00 -2.99
CA HIS A 12 9.51 -20.26 -3.64
C HIS A 12 8.74 -21.23 -2.73
N ALA A 13 8.70 -20.97 -1.41
CA ALA A 13 7.95 -21.77 -0.46
C ALA A 13 6.48 -21.34 -0.32
N PHE A 14 6.11 -20.16 -0.82
CA PHE A 14 4.70 -19.74 -0.89
C PHE A 14 3.97 -20.49 -2.01
N ARG A 15 2.63 -20.46 -2.01
CA ARG A 15 1.87 -20.90 -3.18
C ARG A 15 1.88 -19.82 -4.25
N ARG A 16 1.87 -20.19 -5.53
CA ARG A 16 1.81 -19.23 -6.67
C ARG A 16 0.55 -18.35 -6.66
N ASP A 17 -0.56 -18.85 -6.15
CA ASP A 17 -1.84 -18.14 -6.02
C ASP A 17 -1.95 -17.30 -4.74
N SER A 18 -0.87 -17.18 -3.96
CA SER A 18 -0.85 -16.32 -2.78
C SER A 18 -0.98 -14.84 -3.18
N HIS A 19 -1.78 -14.08 -2.46
CA HIS A 19 -1.89 -12.64 -2.67
C HIS A 19 -0.52 -11.96 -2.46
N PRO A 20 -0.05 -11.07 -3.36
CA PRO A 20 1.26 -10.41 -3.25
C PRO A 20 1.49 -9.71 -1.91
N MET A 21 0.49 -9.03 -1.35
CA MET A 21 0.57 -8.47 0.02
C MET A 21 0.86 -9.51 1.11
N ALA A 22 0.29 -10.72 1.03
CA ALA A 22 0.55 -11.77 2.00
C ALA A 22 2.01 -12.23 1.95
N VAL A 23 2.53 -12.43 0.73
CA VAL A 23 3.95 -12.75 0.50
C VAL A 23 4.83 -11.61 1.00
N MET A 24 4.48 -10.35 0.71
CA MET A 24 5.21 -9.17 1.16
C MET A 24 5.29 -9.08 2.70
N CYS A 25 4.17 -9.33 3.40
CA CYS A 25 4.13 -9.42 4.87
C CYS A 25 5.08 -10.52 5.39
N GLY A 26 4.99 -11.73 4.82
CA GLY A 26 5.79 -12.88 5.25
C GLY A 26 7.28 -12.68 5.05
N ILE A 27 7.69 -12.22 3.86
CA ILE A 27 9.10 -11.95 3.54
C ILE A 27 9.66 -10.83 4.42
N THR A 28 8.92 -9.73 4.58
CA THR A 28 9.38 -8.59 5.41
C THR A 28 9.55 -9.00 6.88
N GLY A 29 8.60 -9.77 7.42
CA GLY A 29 8.68 -10.29 8.79
C GLY A 29 9.84 -11.29 8.99
N ALA A 30 10.22 -12.02 7.94
CA ALA A 30 11.33 -12.97 7.97
C ALA A 30 12.71 -12.31 7.92
N LEU A 31 12.82 -11.03 7.52
CA LEU A 31 14.12 -10.35 7.35
C LEU A 31 14.98 -10.33 8.62
N ALA A 32 14.35 -10.29 9.80
CA ALA A 32 15.08 -10.31 11.08
C ALA A 32 15.91 -11.58 11.28
N ALA A 33 15.52 -12.71 10.68
CA ALA A 33 16.27 -13.96 10.74
C ALA A 33 17.56 -13.95 9.89
N PHE A 34 17.62 -13.09 8.87
CA PHE A 34 18.77 -12.99 7.96
C PHE A 34 19.67 -11.80 8.27
N TYR A 35 19.07 -10.68 8.68
CA TYR A 35 19.76 -9.44 8.99
C TYR A 35 19.81 -9.21 10.51
N HIS A 36 20.21 -10.26 11.24
CA HIS A 36 20.25 -10.29 12.70
C HIS A 36 21.35 -9.39 13.30
N ASP A 37 22.25 -8.87 12.46
CA ASP A 37 23.33 -7.94 12.78
C ASP A 37 22.86 -6.49 13.00
N SER A 38 21.59 -6.16 12.73
CA SER A 38 21.07 -4.79 12.87
C SER A 38 19.70 -4.73 13.57
N LEU A 39 19.51 -5.48 14.66
CA LEU A 39 18.22 -5.59 15.35
C LEU A 39 18.09 -4.78 16.64
N ASP A 40 19.21 -4.45 17.30
CA ASP A 40 19.17 -3.65 18.53
C ASP A 40 18.71 -2.21 18.23
N VAL A 41 17.48 -1.89 18.62
CA VAL A 41 16.84 -0.59 18.38
C VAL A 41 17.44 0.54 19.20
N ASN A 42 18.17 0.23 20.27
CA ASN A 42 18.83 1.23 21.10
C ASN A 42 20.19 1.65 20.51
N ASN A 43 20.73 0.88 19.56
CA ASN A 43 21.97 1.19 18.87
C ASN A 43 21.69 2.06 17.62
N PRO A 44 22.10 3.34 17.58
CA PRO A 44 21.85 4.23 16.44
C PRO A 44 22.38 3.67 15.12
N ARG A 45 23.53 2.99 15.13
CA ARG A 45 24.11 2.39 13.93
C ARG A 45 23.23 1.26 13.37
N HIS A 46 22.64 0.45 14.25
CA HIS A 46 21.72 -0.60 13.83
C HIS A 46 20.44 -0.01 13.23
N ARG A 47 19.90 1.07 13.83
CA ARG A 47 18.74 1.79 13.29
C ARG A 47 19.01 2.29 11.87
N ASP A 48 20.14 2.95 11.63
CA ASP A 48 20.52 3.44 10.30
C ASP A 48 20.67 2.31 9.29
N ILE A 49 21.39 1.24 9.64
CA ILE A 49 21.59 0.08 8.75
C ILE A 49 20.24 -0.55 8.39
N ALA A 50 19.37 -0.75 9.38
CA ALA A 50 18.05 -1.32 9.14
C ALA A 50 17.18 -0.42 8.26
N ALA A 51 17.19 0.89 8.50
CA ALA A 51 16.48 1.89 7.68
C ALA A 51 16.93 1.82 6.22
N PHE A 52 18.25 1.87 5.96
CA PHE A 52 18.78 1.76 4.59
C PHE A 52 18.47 0.41 3.95
N ARG A 53 18.53 -0.70 4.72
CA ARG A 53 18.17 -2.03 4.21
C ARG A 53 16.71 -2.09 3.79
N LEU A 54 15.79 -1.60 4.61
CA LEU A 54 14.38 -1.54 4.30
C LEU A 54 14.14 -0.69 3.05
N LEU A 55 14.60 0.57 3.04
CA LEU A 55 14.42 1.48 1.91
C LEU A 55 15.00 0.90 0.61
N SER A 56 16.15 0.24 0.67
CA SER A 56 16.79 -0.36 -0.50
C SER A 56 16.13 -1.65 -1.00
N LYS A 57 15.55 -2.46 -0.11
CA LYS A 57 15.11 -3.83 -0.42
C LYS A 57 13.61 -3.92 -0.66
N MET A 58 12.81 -2.96 -0.17
CA MET A 58 11.36 -2.96 -0.39
C MET A 58 10.98 -3.03 -1.88
N PRO A 59 11.60 -2.25 -2.80
CA PRO A 59 11.31 -2.39 -4.24
C PRO A 59 11.68 -3.73 -4.83
N THR A 60 12.80 -4.30 -4.42
CA THR A 60 13.24 -5.62 -4.88
C THR A 60 12.26 -6.71 -4.41
N MET A 61 11.84 -6.68 -3.15
CA MET A 61 10.87 -7.63 -2.61
C MET A 61 9.48 -7.45 -3.25
N ALA A 62 9.03 -6.22 -3.46
CA ALA A 62 7.77 -5.91 -4.13
C ALA A 62 7.74 -6.44 -5.57
N ALA A 63 8.79 -6.17 -6.35
CA ALA A 63 8.90 -6.68 -7.72
C ALA A 63 8.99 -8.21 -7.77
N MET A 64 9.69 -8.83 -6.81
CA MET A 64 9.72 -10.29 -6.68
C MET A 64 8.34 -10.87 -6.33
N CYS A 65 7.52 -10.21 -5.50
CA CYS A 65 6.14 -10.65 -5.24
C CYS A 65 5.33 -10.70 -6.54
N TYR A 66 5.47 -9.70 -7.41
CA TYR A 66 4.82 -9.66 -8.72
C TYR A 66 5.34 -10.74 -9.68
N LYS A 67 6.66 -10.80 -9.91
CA LYS A 67 7.26 -11.84 -10.77
C LYS A 67 6.88 -13.24 -10.32
N TYR A 68 6.83 -13.45 -9.00
CA TYR A 68 6.40 -14.71 -8.42
C TYR A 68 4.93 -15.05 -8.74
N SER A 69 4.01 -14.09 -8.64
CA SER A 69 2.59 -14.37 -8.90
C SER A 69 2.30 -14.70 -10.37
N ILE A 70 3.08 -14.16 -11.31
CA ILE A 70 2.89 -14.39 -12.76
C ILE A 70 3.81 -15.47 -13.36
N GLY A 71 4.62 -16.14 -12.54
CA GLY A 71 5.47 -17.25 -12.99
C GLY A 71 6.72 -16.84 -13.79
N GLN A 72 7.11 -15.56 -13.75
CA GLN A 72 8.30 -15.06 -14.44
C GLN A 72 9.55 -15.11 -13.54
N PRO A 73 10.77 -15.13 -14.13
CA PRO A 73 12.00 -15.09 -13.36
C PRO A 73 12.16 -13.75 -12.62
N PHE A 74 12.83 -13.79 -11.47
CA PHE A 74 13.18 -12.58 -10.75
C PHE A 74 14.23 -11.76 -11.50
N VAL A 75 14.08 -10.45 -11.43
CA VAL A 75 14.97 -9.48 -12.07
C VAL A 75 15.79 -8.80 -10.98
N TYR A 76 17.11 -8.79 -11.15
CA TYR A 76 18.01 -8.13 -10.22
C TYR A 76 17.95 -6.59 -10.34
N PRO A 77 18.21 -5.86 -9.24
CA PRO A 77 18.35 -4.42 -9.29
C PRO A 77 19.51 -3.97 -10.19
N ARG A 78 19.32 -2.85 -10.87
CA ARG A 78 20.32 -2.17 -11.69
C ARG A 78 20.74 -0.86 -11.04
N ASN A 79 22.05 -0.68 -10.86
CA ASN A 79 22.61 0.50 -10.19
C ASN A 79 22.62 1.75 -11.08
N ASP A 80 22.50 1.58 -12.39
CA ASP A 80 22.51 2.65 -13.39
C ASP A 80 21.13 3.26 -13.65
N LEU A 81 20.07 2.70 -13.04
CA LEU A 81 18.70 3.20 -13.14
C LEU A 81 18.31 4.02 -11.90
N SER A 82 17.34 4.91 -12.05
CA SER A 82 16.72 5.62 -10.92
C SER A 82 15.95 4.65 -10.01
N TYR A 83 15.50 5.11 -8.83
CA TYR A 83 14.70 4.27 -7.93
C TYR A 83 13.40 3.77 -8.60
N ALA A 84 12.66 4.67 -9.26
CA ALA A 84 11.42 4.35 -9.96
C ALA A 84 11.68 3.54 -11.24
N GLY A 85 12.67 3.93 -12.06
CA GLY A 85 13.03 3.22 -13.28
C GLY A 85 13.53 1.80 -13.01
N ASN A 86 14.33 1.61 -11.96
CA ASN A 86 14.76 0.30 -11.51
C ASN A 86 13.58 -0.57 -11.04
N PHE A 87 12.61 0.01 -10.32
CA PHE A 87 11.41 -0.72 -9.91
C PHE A 87 10.59 -1.20 -11.10
N LEU A 88 10.34 -0.33 -12.10
CA LEU A 88 9.65 -0.69 -13.33
C LEU A 88 10.41 -1.77 -14.12
N ASN A 89 11.74 -1.64 -14.24
CA ASN A 89 12.57 -2.66 -14.85
C ASN A 89 12.43 -4.02 -14.12
N MET A 90 12.49 -4.02 -12.78
CA MET A 90 12.35 -5.26 -12.01
C MET A 90 10.94 -5.88 -12.12
N MET A 91 9.90 -5.06 -12.28
CA MET A 91 8.53 -5.52 -12.49
C MET A 91 8.37 -6.14 -13.89
N PHE A 92 8.81 -5.46 -14.95
CA PHE A 92 8.35 -5.76 -16.31
C PHE A 92 9.39 -6.37 -17.24
N SER A 93 10.68 -6.16 -17.01
CA SER A 93 11.70 -6.73 -17.90
C SER A 93 11.67 -8.26 -17.88
N THR A 94 12.06 -8.87 -19.01
CA THR A 94 12.24 -10.31 -19.13
C THR A 94 13.61 -10.59 -19.76
N PRO A 95 14.14 -11.81 -19.64
CA PRO A 95 15.38 -12.17 -20.34
C PRO A 95 15.27 -12.18 -21.86
N CYS A 96 14.06 -12.11 -22.41
CA CYS A 96 13.80 -12.29 -23.84
C CYS A 96 14.20 -11.06 -24.66
N GLU A 97 14.17 -9.86 -24.07
CA GLU A 97 14.50 -8.61 -24.75
C GLU A 97 14.93 -7.53 -23.76
N LYS A 98 15.60 -6.49 -24.27
CA LYS A 98 15.99 -5.35 -23.45
C LYS A 98 14.75 -4.51 -23.14
N TYR A 99 14.42 -4.37 -21.86
CA TYR A 99 13.39 -3.46 -21.40
C TYR A 99 13.87 -2.01 -21.45
N GLU A 100 13.10 -1.13 -22.08
CA GLU A 100 13.34 0.30 -22.10
C GLU A 100 12.32 1.00 -21.20
N VAL A 101 12.81 1.72 -20.20
CA VAL A 101 11.97 2.45 -19.26
C VAL A 101 11.40 3.68 -19.97
N ASN A 102 10.08 3.75 -20.13
CA ASN A 102 9.42 4.94 -20.67
C ASN A 102 9.56 6.10 -19.66
N PRO A 103 10.14 7.26 -20.04
CA PRO A 103 10.36 8.38 -19.10
C PRO A 103 9.10 8.95 -18.46
N ILE A 104 7.94 8.90 -19.14
CA ILE A 104 6.67 9.38 -18.60
C ILE A 104 6.16 8.42 -17.52
N LEU A 105 6.27 7.11 -17.77
CA LEU A 105 5.89 6.09 -16.79
C LEU A 105 6.82 6.08 -15.58
N GLU A 106 8.12 6.31 -15.79
CA GLU A 106 9.10 6.47 -14.71
C GLU A 106 8.75 7.65 -13.81
N ARG A 107 8.46 8.81 -14.41
CA ARG A 107 8.03 10.00 -13.66
C ARG A 107 6.70 9.79 -12.94
N ALA A 108 5.75 9.09 -13.57
CA ALA A 108 4.48 8.77 -12.95
C ALA A 108 4.66 7.86 -11.73
N MET A 109 5.50 6.82 -11.84
CA MET A 109 5.84 5.96 -10.72
C MET A 109 6.53 6.76 -9.60
N ASP A 110 7.49 7.62 -9.93
CA ASP A 110 8.16 8.48 -8.93
C ASP A 110 7.16 9.37 -8.16
N ARG A 111 6.24 10.02 -8.88
CA ARG A 111 5.15 10.80 -8.26
C ARG A 111 4.25 9.95 -7.37
N ILE A 112 3.91 8.72 -7.79
CA ILE A 112 3.16 7.77 -6.96
C ILE A 112 3.91 7.49 -5.65
N LEU A 113 5.21 7.24 -5.71
CA LEU A 113 6.02 6.98 -4.52
C LEU A 113 6.07 8.21 -3.59
N ILE A 114 6.28 9.40 -4.14
CA ILE A 114 6.31 10.65 -3.37
C ILE A 114 4.97 10.88 -2.65
N LEU A 115 3.85 10.78 -3.37
CA LEU A 115 2.52 11.10 -2.83
C LEU A 115 2.02 10.08 -1.80
N HIS A 116 2.70 8.94 -1.67
CA HIS A 116 2.40 7.90 -0.69
C HIS A 116 3.47 7.74 0.39
N ALA A 117 4.56 8.52 0.35
CA ALA A 117 5.74 8.36 1.20
C ALA A 117 5.43 8.40 2.71
N ASP A 118 4.56 9.31 3.13
CA ASP A 118 4.07 9.43 4.51
C ASP A 118 2.66 10.00 4.55
N HIS A 119 1.94 9.77 5.66
CA HIS A 119 0.66 10.41 5.94
C HIS A 119 0.35 10.46 7.45
N GLU A 120 1.30 10.95 8.25
CA GLU A 120 1.10 11.28 9.68
C GLU A 120 0.61 10.05 10.50
N GLN A 121 -0.15 10.24 11.59
CA GLN A 121 -0.62 9.23 12.54
C GLN A 121 -1.82 8.44 12.01
N ASN A 122 -1.71 7.88 10.81
CA ASN A 122 -2.69 6.90 10.32
C ASN A 122 -2.54 5.54 11.04
N ALA A 123 -3.45 4.61 10.76
CA ALA A 123 -3.52 3.31 11.44
C ALA A 123 -2.20 2.52 11.34
N SER A 124 -1.60 2.43 10.15
CA SER A 124 -0.36 1.68 9.94
C SER A 124 0.85 2.36 10.59
N THR A 125 0.96 3.69 10.51
CA THR A 125 1.99 4.44 11.27
C THR A 125 1.85 4.20 12.78
N SER A 126 0.63 4.24 13.30
CA SER A 126 0.35 3.96 14.72
C SER A 126 0.71 2.53 15.12
N THR A 127 0.47 1.55 14.23
CA THR A 127 0.90 0.16 14.42
C THR A 127 2.42 0.05 14.50
N VAL A 128 3.15 0.69 13.58
CA VAL A 128 4.63 0.70 13.57
C VAL A 128 5.17 1.29 14.87
N ARG A 129 4.62 2.42 15.32
CA ARG A 129 5.00 3.06 16.59
C ARG A 129 4.69 2.17 17.79
N THR A 130 3.49 1.62 17.87
CA THR A 130 3.09 0.77 19.00
C THR A 130 3.98 -0.47 19.10
N ALA A 131 4.20 -1.16 17.97
CA ALA A 131 5.09 -2.32 17.91
C ALA A 131 6.52 -1.93 18.31
N GLY A 132 7.05 -0.84 17.73
CA GLY A 132 8.40 -0.35 18.01
C GLY A 132 8.60 0.04 19.47
N SER A 133 7.60 0.62 20.14
CA SER A 133 7.69 1.05 21.53
C SER A 133 7.93 -0.09 22.53
N SER A 134 7.68 -1.34 22.12
CA SER A 134 8.00 -2.53 22.93
C SER A 134 9.44 -3.03 22.74
N GLY A 135 10.22 -2.40 21.85
CA GLY A 135 11.56 -2.82 21.47
C GLY A 135 11.59 -3.84 20.32
N ALA A 136 10.48 -4.04 19.61
CA ALA A 136 10.44 -4.92 18.46
C ALA A 136 11.42 -4.46 17.37
N ASN A 137 12.09 -5.40 16.71
CA ASN A 137 13.07 -5.10 15.67
C ASN A 137 12.42 -4.35 14.48
N PRO A 138 13.17 -3.51 13.75
CA PRO A 138 12.62 -2.63 12.71
C PRO A 138 11.92 -3.39 11.59
N PHE A 139 12.41 -4.58 11.19
CA PHE A 139 11.79 -5.38 10.13
C PHE A 139 10.40 -5.89 10.55
N ALA A 140 10.26 -6.36 11.78
CA ALA A 140 8.98 -6.77 12.35
C ALA A 140 8.01 -5.58 12.49
N CYS A 141 8.50 -4.41 12.89
CA CYS A 141 7.68 -3.19 12.94
C CYS A 141 7.13 -2.83 11.56
N ILE A 142 7.98 -2.82 10.52
CA ILE A 142 7.53 -2.55 9.15
C ILE A 142 6.56 -3.64 8.67
N ALA A 143 6.82 -4.92 8.94
CA ALA A 143 5.89 -5.99 8.59
C ALA A 143 4.50 -5.79 9.23
N ALA A 144 4.43 -5.33 10.48
CA ALA A 144 3.18 -4.97 11.14
C ALA A 144 2.51 -3.75 10.48
N GLY A 145 3.29 -2.75 10.04
CA GLY A 145 2.81 -1.63 9.23
C GLY A 145 2.20 -2.07 7.90
N ILE A 146 2.84 -3.00 7.18
CA ILE A 146 2.34 -3.59 5.93
C ILE A 146 1.02 -4.32 6.18
N ALA A 147 0.96 -5.16 7.22
CA ALA A 147 -0.26 -5.88 7.57
C ALA A 147 -1.41 -4.93 7.95
N SER A 148 -1.12 -3.87 8.71
CA SER A 148 -2.08 -2.82 9.07
C SER A 148 -2.57 -2.04 7.83
N LEU A 149 -1.67 -1.75 6.88
CA LEU A 149 -2.02 -1.10 5.63
C LEU A 149 -2.87 -2.00 4.71
N TRP A 150 -2.67 -3.32 4.75
CA TRP A 150 -3.44 -4.25 3.91
C TRP A 150 -4.93 -4.31 4.27
N GLY A 151 -5.32 -3.88 5.47
CA GLY A 151 -6.72 -3.83 5.86
C GLY A 151 -7.58 -3.04 4.84
N PRO A 152 -8.78 -3.54 4.47
CA PRO A 152 -9.58 -2.96 3.39
C PRO A 152 -10.02 -1.51 3.68
N ALA A 153 -10.12 -1.13 4.94
CA ALA A 153 -10.46 0.23 5.38
C ALA A 153 -9.26 1.19 5.45
N HIS A 154 -8.06 0.72 5.08
CA HIS A 154 -6.83 1.53 5.03
C HIS A 154 -6.27 1.54 3.60
N GLY A 155 -5.18 0.82 3.32
CA GLY A 155 -4.51 0.81 2.02
C GLY A 155 -5.10 -0.15 0.99
N GLY A 156 -6.07 -0.99 1.36
CA GLY A 156 -6.83 -1.82 0.40
C GLY A 156 -7.88 -1.05 -0.41
N ALA A 157 -8.06 0.25 -0.13
CA ALA A 157 -9.06 1.09 -0.79
C ALA A 157 -8.77 1.32 -2.28
N ASN A 158 -7.50 1.31 -2.70
CA ASN A 158 -7.11 1.47 -4.11
C ASN A 158 -7.52 0.25 -4.98
N GLU A 159 -7.29 -0.97 -4.50
CA GLU A 159 -7.76 -2.21 -5.15
C GLU A 159 -9.29 -2.23 -5.22
N ALA A 160 -9.96 -1.82 -4.13
CA ALA A 160 -11.41 -1.77 -4.07
C ALA A 160 -12.01 -0.68 -4.98
N ALA A 161 -11.35 0.48 -5.11
CA ALA A 161 -11.75 1.53 -6.06
C ALA A 161 -11.69 1.02 -7.49
N LEU A 162 -10.65 0.28 -7.85
CA LEU A 162 -10.55 -0.27 -9.19
C LEU A 162 -11.58 -1.38 -9.45
N LYS A 163 -11.76 -2.31 -8.50
CA LYS A 163 -12.81 -3.35 -8.62
C LYS A 163 -14.19 -2.75 -8.78
N MET A 164 -14.47 -1.66 -8.06
CA MET A 164 -15.71 -0.91 -8.20
C MET A 164 -15.84 -0.30 -9.60
N LEU A 165 -14.78 0.32 -10.15
CA LEU A 165 -14.80 0.82 -11.53
C LEU A 165 -15.04 -0.31 -12.54
N GLU A 166 -14.43 -1.48 -12.33
CA GLU A 166 -14.64 -2.68 -13.15
C GLU A 166 -16.06 -3.24 -13.03
N GLU A 167 -16.66 -3.22 -11.83
CA GLU A 167 -18.06 -3.63 -11.59
C GLU A 167 -19.05 -2.68 -12.28
N ILE A 168 -18.76 -1.36 -12.26
CA ILE A 168 -19.55 -0.36 -12.97
C ILE A 168 -19.46 -0.59 -14.47
N SER A 169 -18.28 -0.97 -14.99
CA SER A 169 -17.99 -1.40 -16.37
C SER A 169 -18.18 -0.36 -17.47
N SER A 170 -19.22 0.48 -17.41
CA SER A 170 -19.53 1.48 -18.44
C SER A 170 -20.28 2.69 -17.84
N VAL A 171 -20.27 3.81 -18.56
CA VAL A 171 -20.87 5.07 -18.12
C VAL A 171 -22.37 4.94 -17.88
N GLU A 172 -23.05 4.10 -18.65
CA GLU A 172 -24.50 3.87 -18.56
C GLU A 172 -24.93 3.24 -17.22
N HIS A 173 -24.04 2.50 -16.55
CA HIS A 173 -24.33 1.88 -15.26
C HIS A 173 -24.06 2.82 -14.07
N ILE A 174 -23.34 3.92 -14.24
CA ILE A 174 -23.00 4.84 -13.15
C ILE A 174 -24.24 5.31 -12.36
N PRO A 175 -25.37 5.71 -12.99
CA PRO A 175 -26.56 6.11 -12.25
C PRO A 175 -27.07 5.06 -11.26
N GLU A 176 -26.94 3.78 -11.58
CA GLU A 176 -27.32 2.68 -10.69
C GLU A 176 -26.44 2.65 -9.43
N PHE A 177 -25.11 2.70 -9.61
CA PHE A 177 -24.15 2.63 -8.51
C PHE A 177 -24.17 3.88 -7.63
N VAL A 178 -24.42 5.05 -8.24
CA VAL A 178 -24.66 6.29 -7.51
C VAL A 178 -25.91 6.17 -6.63
N ARG A 179 -27.00 5.60 -7.16
CA ARG A 179 -28.22 5.33 -6.37
C ARG A 179 -27.93 4.36 -5.22
N ARG A 180 -27.21 3.27 -5.47
CA ARG A 180 -26.78 2.29 -4.44
C ARG A 180 -25.96 2.96 -3.34
N ALA A 181 -24.99 3.81 -3.70
CA ALA A 181 -24.15 4.52 -2.73
C ALA A 181 -24.93 5.50 -1.84
N LYS A 182 -26.06 6.03 -2.31
CA LYS A 182 -26.95 6.93 -1.56
C LYS A 182 -27.93 6.19 -0.66
N ASP A 183 -28.21 4.91 -0.93
CA ASP A 183 -29.12 4.11 -0.13
C ASP A 183 -28.48 3.72 1.22
N LYS A 184 -29.15 4.09 2.31
CA LYS A 184 -28.68 3.77 3.67
C LYS A 184 -28.81 2.29 4.01
N ASN A 185 -29.65 1.56 3.28
CA ASN A 185 -29.88 0.12 3.47
C ASN A 185 -28.99 -0.73 2.56
N ASP A 186 -28.29 -0.12 1.59
CA ASP A 186 -27.28 -0.81 0.78
C ASP A 186 -25.92 -0.72 1.48
N SER A 187 -25.18 -1.83 1.44
CA SER A 187 -23.82 -1.94 1.93
C SER A 187 -22.78 -1.33 0.98
N PHE A 188 -23.16 -1.06 -0.28
CA PHE A 188 -22.27 -0.50 -1.30
C PHE A 188 -21.73 0.88 -0.91
N ARG A 189 -20.44 1.09 -1.13
CA ARG A 189 -19.75 2.36 -0.86
C ARG A 189 -18.86 2.71 -2.04
N LEU A 190 -18.78 4.00 -2.36
CA LEU A 190 -17.89 4.50 -3.40
C LEU A 190 -16.44 4.54 -2.87
N MET A 191 -15.66 3.56 -3.30
CA MET A 191 -14.27 3.38 -2.90
C MET A 191 -13.38 4.37 -3.65
N GLY A 192 -12.39 4.95 -2.96
CA GLY A 192 -11.59 6.06 -3.51
C GLY A 192 -12.24 7.44 -3.39
N PHE A 193 -13.36 7.57 -2.67
CA PHE A 193 -14.05 8.83 -2.43
C PHE A 193 -14.09 9.20 -0.94
N GLY A 194 -13.92 10.48 -0.67
CA GLY A 194 -13.85 11.04 0.68
C GLY A 194 -12.51 10.76 1.36
N HIS A 195 -12.32 11.39 2.53
CA HIS A 195 -11.10 11.25 3.29
C HIS A 195 -11.35 11.53 4.80
N ARG A 196 -10.66 10.80 5.69
CA ARG A 196 -10.83 10.95 7.15
C ARG A 196 -10.32 12.30 7.69
N VAL A 197 -9.19 12.75 7.15
CA VAL A 197 -8.47 13.99 7.51
C VAL A 197 -8.90 15.20 6.68
N TYR A 198 -8.72 15.13 5.35
CA TYR A 198 -9.15 16.21 4.47
C TYR A 198 -10.68 16.35 4.49
N LYS A 199 -11.18 17.59 4.37
CA LYS A 199 -12.62 17.88 4.39
C LYS A 199 -13.19 18.41 3.08
N ASN A 200 -12.33 18.88 2.17
CA ASN A 200 -12.76 19.62 0.97
C ASN A 200 -12.16 19.03 -0.31
N TYR A 201 -10.87 18.70 -0.31
CA TYR A 201 -10.20 17.95 -1.37
C TYR A 201 -8.94 17.30 -0.81
N ASP A 202 -8.45 16.23 -1.44
CA ASP A 202 -7.14 15.64 -1.14
C ASP A 202 -6.05 16.40 -1.92
N PRO A 203 -5.13 17.12 -1.26
CA PRO A 203 -4.10 17.90 -1.95
C PRO A 203 -3.16 17.05 -2.81
N ARG A 204 -3.06 15.75 -2.53
CA ARG A 204 -2.25 14.81 -3.32
C ARG A 204 -2.93 14.45 -4.63
N ALA A 205 -4.27 14.47 -4.66
CA ALA A 205 -5.05 14.09 -5.81
C ALA A 205 -4.87 15.05 -6.99
N THR A 206 -4.57 16.34 -6.74
CA THR A 206 -4.31 17.33 -7.80
C THR A 206 -3.18 16.90 -8.72
N VAL A 207 -2.00 16.63 -8.15
CA VAL A 207 -0.82 16.19 -8.93
C VAL A 207 -1.05 14.80 -9.52
N MET A 208 -1.77 13.92 -8.80
CA MET A 208 -2.06 12.57 -9.29
C MET A 208 -3.00 12.60 -10.50
N ARG A 209 -3.98 13.49 -10.53
CA ARG A 209 -4.90 13.69 -11.66
C ARG A 209 -4.17 14.16 -12.91
N GLU A 210 -3.29 15.15 -12.78
CA GLU A 210 -2.44 15.60 -13.90
C GLU A 210 -1.56 14.47 -14.44
N THR A 211 -0.94 13.71 -13.52
CA THR A 211 -0.13 12.55 -13.86
C THR A 211 -0.95 11.47 -14.58
N CYS A 212 -2.20 11.26 -14.16
CA CYS A 212 -3.13 10.34 -14.80
C CYS A 212 -3.32 10.71 -16.28
N HIS A 213 -3.66 11.98 -16.55
CA HIS A 213 -3.82 12.45 -17.93
C HIS A 213 -2.54 12.33 -18.77
N GLU A 214 -1.37 12.62 -18.20
CA GLU A 214 -0.08 12.45 -18.89
C GLU A 214 0.15 10.99 -19.31
N VAL A 215 -0.05 10.04 -18.40
CA VAL A 215 0.16 8.60 -18.65
C VAL A 215 -0.81 8.06 -19.70
N LEU A 216 -2.09 8.41 -19.58
CA LEU A 216 -3.12 7.91 -20.49
C LEU A 216 -2.92 8.44 -21.91
N LYS A 217 -2.51 9.70 -22.03
CA LYS A 217 -2.15 10.30 -23.32
C LYS A 217 -0.95 9.61 -23.95
N GLU A 218 0.09 9.32 -23.18
CA GLU A 218 1.31 8.66 -23.65
C GLU A 218 1.04 7.24 -24.15
N LEU A 219 0.23 6.47 -23.42
CA LEU A 219 -0.08 5.08 -23.77
C LEU A 219 -1.12 4.96 -24.89
N GLY A 220 -1.71 6.07 -25.34
CA GLY A 220 -2.70 6.09 -26.42
C GLY A 220 -3.93 5.22 -26.15
N THR A 221 -4.21 4.90 -24.89
CA THR A 221 -5.25 3.94 -24.52
C THR A 221 -6.58 4.66 -24.39
N LYS A 222 -7.56 4.29 -25.23
CA LYS A 222 -8.97 4.49 -24.89
C LYS A 222 -9.34 3.39 -23.90
N ASP A 223 -9.34 3.72 -22.62
CA ASP A 223 -9.76 2.81 -21.57
C ASP A 223 -11.20 3.16 -21.19
N ASP A 224 -12.14 2.26 -21.45
CA ASP A 224 -13.55 2.45 -21.08
C ASP A 224 -13.70 2.69 -19.56
N LEU A 225 -12.80 2.14 -18.74
CA LEU A 225 -12.77 2.42 -17.30
C LEU A 225 -12.34 3.84 -16.95
N LEU A 226 -11.54 4.48 -17.80
CA LEU A 226 -11.19 5.88 -17.64
C LEU A 226 -12.42 6.75 -17.87
N GLU A 227 -13.22 6.46 -18.89
CA GLU A 227 -14.46 7.20 -19.15
C GLU A 227 -15.41 7.07 -17.96
N VAL A 228 -15.53 5.85 -17.41
CA VAL A 228 -16.28 5.61 -16.16
C VAL A 228 -15.72 6.42 -15.00
N ALA A 229 -14.40 6.42 -14.83
CA ALA A 229 -13.74 7.15 -13.75
C ALA A 229 -13.93 8.68 -13.87
N MET A 230 -13.80 9.24 -15.07
CA MET A 230 -14.00 10.67 -15.30
C MET A 230 -15.45 11.09 -15.07
N GLU A 231 -16.42 10.28 -15.50
CA GLU A 231 -17.83 10.59 -15.26
C GLU A 231 -18.20 10.45 -13.78
N LEU A 232 -17.64 9.46 -13.07
CA LEU A 232 -17.79 9.36 -11.61
C LEU A 232 -17.15 10.53 -10.87
N GLU A 233 -15.97 11.01 -11.29
CA GLU A 233 -15.37 12.24 -10.79
C GLU A 233 -16.33 13.42 -11.01
N HIS A 234 -16.83 13.58 -12.23
CA HIS A 234 -17.75 14.66 -12.58
C HIS A 234 -19.03 14.63 -11.72
N ILE A 235 -19.63 13.46 -11.53
CA ILE A 235 -20.81 13.30 -10.66
C ILE A 235 -20.46 13.61 -9.21
N ALA A 236 -19.36 13.08 -8.67
CA ALA A 236 -18.98 13.32 -7.29
C ALA A 236 -18.71 14.80 -6.98
N LEU A 237 -18.27 15.58 -7.98
CA LEU A 237 -18.04 17.01 -7.84
C LEU A 237 -19.30 17.88 -7.97
N ASN A 238 -20.33 17.39 -8.67
CA ASN A 238 -21.53 18.18 -9.00
C ASN A 238 -22.81 17.70 -8.31
N ASP A 239 -22.85 16.47 -7.81
CA ASP A 239 -24.03 15.90 -7.19
C ASP A 239 -24.21 16.42 -5.74
N PRO A 240 -25.38 16.99 -5.39
CA PRO A 240 -25.61 17.57 -4.06
C PRO A 240 -25.32 16.63 -2.89
N TYR A 241 -25.60 15.32 -3.04
CA TYR A 241 -25.33 14.34 -1.99
C TYR A 241 -23.83 14.21 -1.72
N PHE A 242 -23.03 14.17 -2.78
CA PHE A 242 -21.58 14.00 -2.67
C PHE A 242 -20.90 15.24 -2.11
N ILE A 243 -21.37 16.41 -2.53
CA ILE A 243 -20.92 17.69 -1.99
C ILE A 243 -21.25 17.79 -0.49
N GLU A 244 -22.49 17.48 -0.09
CA GLU A 244 -22.92 17.51 1.31
C GLU A 244 -22.12 16.53 2.16
N LYS A 245 -21.89 15.31 1.66
CA LYS A 245 -21.13 14.25 2.34
C LYS A 245 -19.62 14.38 2.19
N LYS A 246 -19.12 15.35 1.42
CA LYS A 246 -17.69 15.58 1.14
C LYS A 246 -17.00 14.34 0.56
N LEU A 247 -17.67 13.68 -0.39
CA LEU A 247 -17.20 12.47 -1.07
C LEU A 247 -16.50 12.85 -2.38
N TYR A 248 -15.34 13.48 -2.30
CA TYR A 248 -14.50 13.81 -3.46
C TYR A 248 -13.50 12.69 -3.78
N PRO A 249 -13.06 12.51 -5.05
CA PRO A 249 -11.99 11.58 -5.38
C PRO A 249 -10.72 11.88 -4.59
N ASN A 250 -10.09 10.85 -4.04
CA ASN A 250 -8.84 10.96 -3.30
C ASN A 250 -7.65 10.45 -4.14
N VAL A 251 -6.44 10.45 -3.57
CA VAL A 251 -5.23 10.01 -4.29
C VAL A 251 -5.32 8.55 -4.77
N ASP A 252 -6.02 7.69 -4.02
CA ASP A 252 -6.09 6.25 -4.31
C ASP A 252 -6.85 6.01 -5.61
N PHE A 253 -7.89 6.80 -5.88
CA PHE A 253 -8.67 6.77 -7.12
C PHE A 253 -7.78 6.93 -8.37
N TYR A 254 -7.04 8.04 -8.45
CA TYR A 254 -6.17 8.31 -9.60
C TYR A 254 -4.98 7.36 -9.67
N SER A 255 -4.42 6.98 -8.51
CA SER A 255 -3.29 6.04 -8.49
C SER A 255 -3.69 4.66 -9.06
N GLY A 256 -4.88 4.16 -8.75
CA GLY A 256 -5.37 2.89 -9.28
C GLY A 256 -5.50 2.90 -10.81
N ILE A 257 -5.98 4.01 -11.38
CA ILE A 257 -6.10 4.19 -12.83
C ILE A 257 -4.72 4.21 -13.49
N ILE A 258 -3.77 4.98 -12.94
CA ILE A 258 -2.39 5.04 -13.46
C ILE A 258 -1.74 3.66 -13.43
N LEU A 259 -1.81 2.96 -12.29
CA LEU A 259 -1.19 1.65 -12.14
C LEU A 259 -1.82 0.63 -13.10
N LYS A 260 -3.14 0.65 -13.30
CA LYS A 260 -3.81 -0.19 -14.29
C LYS A 260 -3.35 0.12 -15.71
N ALA A 261 -3.30 1.39 -16.09
CA ALA A 261 -2.83 1.81 -17.41
C ALA A 261 -1.39 1.32 -17.67
N MET A 262 -0.54 1.29 -16.63
CA MET A 262 0.82 0.73 -16.68
C MET A 262 0.88 -0.81 -16.75
N GLY A 263 -0.26 -1.51 -16.75
CA GLY A 263 -0.33 -2.98 -16.75
C GLY A 263 -0.02 -3.61 -15.39
N ILE A 264 -0.05 -2.84 -14.29
CA ILE A 264 0.15 -3.37 -12.94
C ILE A 264 -1.18 -3.98 -12.48
N PRO A 265 -1.19 -5.24 -12.00
CA PRO A 265 -2.41 -5.86 -11.51
C PRO A 265 -2.87 -5.21 -10.20
N SER A 266 -4.18 -5.16 -9.98
CA SER A 266 -4.80 -4.56 -8.80
C SER A 266 -4.27 -5.12 -7.48
N SER A 267 -3.92 -6.40 -7.44
CA SER A 267 -3.33 -7.08 -6.28
C SER A 267 -1.93 -6.57 -5.87
N MET A 268 -1.28 -5.76 -6.72
CA MET A 268 0.00 -5.10 -6.44
C MET A 268 -0.16 -3.65 -5.94
N PHE A 269 -1.35 -3.07 -5.98
CA PHE A 269 -1.53 -1.64 -5.68
C PHE A 269 -1.15 -1.31 -4.24
N THR A 270 -1.68 -2.07 -3.27
CA THR A 270 -1.31 -1.89 -1.86
C THR A 270 0.15 -2.28 -1.58
N VAL A 271 0.76 -3.17 -2.40
CA VAL A 271 2.19 -3.50 -2.26
C VAL A 271 3.05 -2.30 -2.61
N ILE A 272 2.73 -1.61 -3.72
CA ILE A 272 3.43 -0.38 -4.14
C ILE A 272 3.21 0.74 -3.13
N PHE A 273 1.98 0.85 -2.59
CA PHE A 273 1.70 1.78 -1.51
C PHE A 273 2.56 1.46 -0.27
N ALA A 274 2.59 0.22 0.20
CA ALA A 274 3.41 -0.19 1.33
C ALA A 274 4.91 0.09 1.10
N MET A 275 5.40 -0.16 -0.11
CA MET A 275 6.77 0.14 -0.52
C MET A 275 7.07 1.64 -0.41
N ALA A 276 6.21 2.51 -0.94
CA ALA A 276 6.34 3.95 -0.83
C ALA A 276 6.29 4.42 0.63
N ARG A 277 5.29 3.95 1.37
CA ARG A 277 5.01 4.33 2.77
C ARG A 277 6.10 3.91 3.76
N THR A 278 6.96 2.97 3.37
CA THR A 278 8.02 2.47 4.24
C THR A 278 8.95 3.57 4.73
N VAL A 279 9.25 4.59 3.92
CA VAL A 279 10.11 5.70 4.36
C VAL A 279 9.46 6.51 5.48
N GLY A 280 8.15 6.79 5.39
CA GLY A 280 7.39 7.45 6.47
C GLY A 280 7.33 6.62 7.73
N TRP A 281 7.10 5.31 7.61
CA TRP A 281 7.15 4.40 8.77
C TRP A 281 8.53 4.37 9.44
N ILE A 282 9.62 4.32 8.67
CA ILE A 282 10.99 4.40 9.19
C ILE A 282 11.20 5.73 9.92
N ALA A 283 10.79 6.85 9.33
CA ALA A 283 10.93 8.17 9.93
C ALA A 283 10.20 8.25 11.27
N HIS A 284 8.93 7.86 11.32
CA HIS A 284 8.14 7.86 12.54
C HIS A 284 8.67 6.88 13.61
N TRP A 285 9.16 5.71 13.21
CA TRP A 285 9.78 4.74 14.11
C TRP A 285 11.10 5.27 14.68
N ASN A 286 11.91 5.94 13.87
CA ASN A 286 13.19 6.50 14.29
C ASN A 286 13.01 7.72 15.20
N GLU A 287 12.04 8.59 14.88
CA GLU A 287 11.63 9.72 15.74
C GLU A 287 11.24 9.21 17.12
N MET A 288 10.32 8.24 17.20
CA MET A 288 9.85 7.66 18.46
C MET A 288 11.00 7.12 19.34
N HIS A 289 11.99 6.43 18.75
CA HIS A 289 13.15 5.94 19.50
C HIS A 289 14.10 7.05 19.91
N SER A 290 14.27 8.08 19.07
CA SER A 290 15.16 9.21 19.34
C SER A 290 14.62 10.11 20.45
N ASP A 291 13.29 10.25 20.54
CA ASP A 291 12.61 10.98 21.59
C ASP A 291 12.52 10.21 22.92
N GLY A 292 13.00 8.96 22.96
CA GLY A 292 12.93 8.10 24.14
C GLY A 292 11.50 7.78 24.55
N MET A 293 10.57 7.67 23.58
CA MET A 293 9.16 7.43 23.86
C MET A 293 8.98 6.17 24.70
N LYS A 294 8.23 6.30 25.80
CA LYS A 294 7.90 5.16 26.66
C LYS A 294 7.02 4.15 25.93
N ILE A 295 7.05 2.90 26.40
CA ILE A 295 6.22 1.81 25.88
C ILE A 295 4.74 2.22 25.78
N ALA A 296 4.13 2.03 24.60
CA ALA A 296 2.72 2.30 24.38
C ALA A 296 1.88 1.21 25.08
N ARG A 297 1.17 1.60 26.15
CA ARG A 297 0.39 0.67 26.98
C ARG A 297 -0.94 1.29 27.42
N PRO A 298 -1.96 1.30 26.55
CA PRO A 298 -3.26 1.88 26.87
C PRO A 298 -3.97 1.13 28.00
N ARG A 299 -4.95 1.79 28.62
CA ARG A 299 -5.85 1.20 29.63
C ARG A 299 -7.10 0.63 28.97
N GLN A 300 -7.83 -0.20 29.70
CA GLN A 300 -9.17 -0.65 29.34
C GLN A 300 -10.19 -0.26 30.42
N LEU A 301 -11.43 0.01 30.01
CA LEU A 301 -12.59 0.05 30.90
C LEU A 301 -13.16 -1.36 30.99
N TYR A 302 -12.91 -2.06 32.09
CA TYR A 302 -13.40 -3.43 32.27
C TYR A 302 -14.88 -3.41 32.69
N THR A 303 -15.74 -3.97 31.83
CA THR A 303 -17.18 -4.14 32.06
C THR A 303 -17.59 -5.63 32.11
N GLY A 304 -16.60 -6.52 32.29
CA GLY A 304 -16.85 -7.94 32.48
C GLY A 304 -17.35 -8.27 33.89
N TYR A 305 -17.47 -9.56 34.18
CA TYR A 305 -17.88 -10.02 35.50
C TYR A 305 -16.90 -9.60 36.59
N GLU A 306 -17.42 -9.27 37.77
CA GLU A 306 -16.61 -9.21 38.98
C GLU A 306 -15.98 -10.57 39.30
N LYS A 307 -15.09 -10.59 40.30
CA LYS A 307 -14.46 -11.82 40.79
C LYS A 307 -15.55 -12.86 41.10
N ARG A 308 -15.44 -14.04 40.48
CA ARG A 308 -16.33 -15.19 40.69
C ARG A 308 -15.52 -16.48 40.76
N ASP A 309 -16.00 -17.43 41.54
CA ASP A 309 -15.36 -18.75 41.64
C ASP A 309 -15.60 -19.54 40.35
N PHE A 310 -14.53 -20.14 39.82
CA PHE A 310 -14.63 -21.04 38.69
C PHE A 310 -15.20 -22.38 39.15
N LYS A 311 -16.30 -22.82 38.52
CA LYS A 311 -16.86 -24.16 38.69
C LYS A 311 -16.70 -24.91 37.39
N ASN A 312 -16.03 -26.05 37.44
CA ASN A 312 -15.91 -26.93 36.28
C ASN A 312 -17.15 -27.79 36.19
N ASP A 313 -17.95 -27.58 35.15
CA ASP A 313 -19.18 -28.35 34.90
C ASP A 313 -18.92 -29.60 34.04
N ILE A 314 -17.67 -29.89 33.69
CA ILE A 314 -17.29 -31.13 33.01
C ILE A 314 -17.30 -32.28 34.02
N ALA A 315 -18.23 -33.22 33.85
CA ALA A 315 -18.26 -34.47 34.59
C ALA A 315 -16.98 -35.28 34.30
N ARG A 316 -16.29 -35.74 35.36
CA ARG A 316 -15.18 -36.69 35.26
C ARG A 316 -15.70 -38.09 34.96
#